data_AF-A0A662D403-F1
#
_entry.id   AF-A0A662D403-F1
#
_cell.length_a   1.000
_cell.length_b   1.000
_cell.length_c   1.000
_cell.angle_alpha   90.00
_cell.angle_beta   90.00
_cell.angle_gamma   90.00
#
_symmetry.space_group_name_H-M   'P 1'
#
loop_
_entity.id
_entity.type
_entity.pdbx_description
1 polymer ?
#
loop_
_entity_poly.entity_id
_entity_poly.type
_entity_poly.pdbx_seq_one_letter_code
_entity_poly.pdbx_strand_id
1 'polypeptide(L)'
;FAPFPFIPVIGNHDCRRGSQAYHSVFGPNSHYFYFDFLNARFIILDNNSCPATPSWSEQLSAAEEWLRTAGDMKKFVFIHRPPAEIEKWAYHSMPYRMSRPFTKLMSQYKVDHVFCGHIHAYSTATYQGIPYTITGGGGGPLHQYFGEKGSSFHYVMVDVYPQKIEMILVRLVPLKKEK
;
A
#
# COMPACT_ATOMS: atom_id res chain seq x y z
N PHE A 1 -7.64 20.44 13.90
CA PHE A 1 -7.92 19.05 13.47
C PHE A 1 -7.89 18.99 11.96
N ALA A 2 -7.36 17.91 11.38
CA ALA A 2 -7.38 17.75 9.92
C ALA A 2 -8.83 17.55 9.45
N PRO A 3 -9.26 18.16 8.34
CA PRO A 3 -10.64 18.05 7.84
C PRO A 3 -10.96 16.68 7.22
N PHE A 4 -9.94 15.82 7.04
CA PHE A 4 -10.07 14.50 6.43
C PHE A 4 -9.40 13.43 7.31
N PRO A 5 -9.91 12.18 7.31
CA PRO A 5 -9.27 11.09 8.02
C PRO A 5 -7.89 10.79 7.44
N PHE A 6 -6.92 10.56 8.33
CA PHE A 6 -5.60 10.10 7.97
C PHE A 6 -5.45 8.64 8.40
N ILE A 7 -5.32 7.74 7.41
CA ILE A 7 -5.22 6.30 7.63
C ILE A 7 -3.77 5.86 7.34
N PRO A 8 -2.98 5.51 8.36
CA PRO A 8 -1.59 5.11 8.16
C PRO A 8 -1.47 3.68 7.65
N VAL A 9 -0.39 3.41 6.91
CA VAL A 9 0.09 2.06 6.58
C VAL A 9 1.49 1.97 7.15
N ILE A 10 1.69 1.06 8.09
CA ILE A 10 2.96 0.96 8.80
C ILE A 10 4.09 0.52 7.84
N GLY A 11 5.23 1.23 7.89
CA GLY A 11 6.41 0.91 7.12
C GLY A 11 7.53 0.30 7.95
N ASN A 12 8.55 -0.22 7.27
CA ASN A 12 9.73 -0.78 7.94
C ASN A 12 10.50 0.25 8.79
N HIS A 13 10.33 1.55 8.53
CA HIS A 13 10.93 2.63 9.32
C HIS A 13 10.16 2.88 10.62
N ASP A 14 8.83 2.87 10.58
CA ASP A 14 7.98 2.92 11.78
C ASP A 14 8.28 1.72 12.67
N CYS A 15 8.28 0.54 12.08
CA CYS A 15 8.59 -0.73 12.71
C CYS A 15 9.92 -0.76 13.50
N ARG A 16 11.02 -0.35 12.85
CA ARG A 16 12.39 -0.51 13.37
C ARG A 16 12.83 0.60 14.30
N ARG A 17 12.26 1.81 14.13
CA ARG A 17 12.77 3.03 14.79
C ARG A 17 11.70 3.84 15.50
N GLY A 18 10.42 3.55 15.28
CA GLY A 18 9.33 4.41 15.71
C GLY A 18 8.07 3.67 16.14
N SER A 19 8.12 2.37 16.47
CA SER A 19 6.91 1.58 16.70
C SER A 19 6.10 2.13 17.88
N GLN A 20 6.78 2.53 18.97
CA GLN A 20 6.14 3.19 20.10
C GLN A 20 5.51 4.53 19.71
N ALA A 21 6.21 5.35 18.92
CA ALA A 21 5.70 6.64 18.45
C ALA A 21 4.48 6.44 17.53
N TYR A 22 4.56 5.52 16.57
CA TYR A 22 3.49 5.14 15.67
C TYR A 22 2.24 4.72 16.46
N HIS A 23 2.36 3.77 17.39
CA HIS A 23 1.23 3.31 18.20
C HIS A 23 0.72 4.37 19.18
N SER A 24 1.56 5.30 19.65
CA SER A 24 1.11 6.41 20.48
C SER A 24 0.21 7.40 19.74
N VAL A 25 0.46 7.59 18.43
CA VAL A 25 -0.30 8.54 17.59
C VAL A 25 -1.53 7.86 16.98
N PHE A 26 -1.38 6.64 16.46
CA PHE A 26 -2.40 5.96 15.68
C PHE A 26 -3.12 4.83 16.42
N GLY A 27 -2.64 4.46 17.60
CA GLY A 27 -3.19 3.39 18.43
C GLY A 27 -2.57 2.01 18.15
N PRO A 28 -2.78 1.04 19.06
CA PRO A 28 -2.15 -0.28 18.99
C PRO A 28 -2.61 -1.13 17.80
N ASN A 29 -3.87 -0.98 17.34
CA ASN A 29 -4.46 -1.79 16.28
C ASN A 29 -4.37 -1.16 14.87
N SER A 30 -3.58 -0.09 14.71
CA SER A 30 -3.51 0.70 13.47
C SER A 30 -2.61 0.10 12.38
N HIS A 31 -2.07 -1.10 12.59
CA HIS A 31 -1.16 -1.75 11.63
C HIS A 31 -1.84 -2.84 10.81
N TYR A 32 -3.02 -3.33 11.22
CA TYR A 32 -3.73 -4.43 10.57
C TYR A 32 -5.23 -4.33 10.86
N PHE A 33 -6.03 -3.94 9.87
CA PHE A 33 -7.48 -3.78 10.00
C PHE A 33 -8.16 -3.60 8.63
N TYR A 34 -9.49 -3.60 8.62
CA TYR A 34 -10.26 -3.12 7.49
C TYR A 34 -11.33 -2.12 7.95
N PHE A 35 -11.83 -1.34 7.02
CA PHE A 35 -13.03 -0.54 7.20
C PHE A 35 -13.78 -0.39 5.88
N ASP A 36 -15.07 -0.12 6.00
CA ASP A 36 -15.93 0.17 4.86
C ASP A 36 -16.25 1.66 4.84
N PHE A 37 -16.23 2.23 3.64
CA PHE A 37 -16.69 3.60 3.41
C PHE A 37 -17.42 3.65 2.07
N LEU A 38 -18.71 4.01 2.11
CA LEU A 38 -19.63 3.87 0.97
C LEU A 38 -19.61 2.41 0.45
N ASN A 39 -19.55 2.19 -0.86
CA ASN A 39 -19.51 0.85 -1.46
C ASN A 39 -18.07 0.36 -1.70
N ALA A 40 -17.15 0.66 -0.78
CA ALA A 40 -15.75 0.26 -0.86
C ALA A 40 -15.23 -0.24 0.49
N ARG A 41 -14.46 -1.32 0.43
CA ARG A 41 -13.70 -1.90 1.54
C ARG A 41 -12.21 -1.60 1.38
N PHE A 42 -11.62 -1.08 2.43
CA PHE A 42 -10.20 -0.75 2.53
C PHE A 42 -9.57 -1.71 3.54
N ILE A 43 -8.53 -2.44 3.12
CA ILE A 43 -7.83 -3.43 3.94
C ILE A 43 -6.37 -2.99 4.08
N ILE A 44 -5.92 -2.83 5.31
CA ILE A 44 -4.56 -2.44 5.66
C ILE A 44 -3.89 -3.66 6.27
N LEU A 45 -2.73 -4.05 5.72
CA LEU A 45 -1.94 -5.17 6.21
C LEU A 45 -0.51 -4.72 6.51
N ASP A 46 0.09 -5.31 7.55
CA ASP A 46 1.48 -5.09 7.91
C ASP A 46 2.34 -6.25 7.43
N ASN A 47 3.06 -6.02 6.33
CA ASN A 47 4.01 -6.97 5.77
C ASN A 47 5.47 -6.68 6.17
N ASN A 48 5.67 -5.98 7.28
CA ASN A 48 6.97 -5.82 7.93
C ASN A 48 7.15 -6.86 9.04
N SER A 49 8.40 -7.05 9.48
CA SER A 49 8.72 -7.93 10.61
C SER A 49 8.74 -7.12 11.91
N CYS A 50 7.59 -6.59 12.32
CA CYS A 50 7.50 -5.76 13.52
C CYS A 50 7.25 -6.58 14.79
N PRO A 51 7.85 -6.18 15.92
CA PRO A 51 7.41 -6.67 17.21
C PRO A 51 5.92 -6.34 17.41
N ALA A 52 5.15 -7.30 17.93
CA ALA A 52 3.70 -7.20 18.24
C ALA A 52 2.71 -7.24 17.06
N THR A 53 3.16 -7.43 15.82
CA THR A 53 2.25 -7.71 14.69
C THR A 53 1.88 -9.20 14.65
N PRO A 54 0.61 -9.57 14.42
CA PRO A 54 0.21 -10.95 14.13
C PRO A 54 1.02 -11.54 12.96
N SER A 55 1.17 -12.86 12.95
CA SER A 55 1.91 -13.53 11.87
C SER A 55 1.30 -13.22 10.51
N TRP A 56 2.14 -13.21 9.46
CA TRP A 56 1.64 -12.94 8.11
C TRP A 56 0.54 -13.92 7.67
N SER A 57 0.60 -15.18 8.13
CA SER A 57 -0.46 -16.16 7.91
C SER A 57 -1.78 -15.78 8.58
N GLU A 58 -1.76 -15.34 9.84
CA GLU A 58 -2.97 -14.89 10.54
C GLU A 58 -3.58 -13.66 9.86
N GLN A 59 -2.72 -12.73 9.43
CA GLN A 59 -3.15 -11.57 8.67
C GLN A 59 -3.79 -11.94 7.33
N LEU A 60 -3.20 -12.89 6.58
CA LEU A 60 -3.80 -13.36 5.33
C LEU A 60 -5.11 -14.11 5.55
N SER A 61 -5.23 -14.89 6.64
CA SER A 61 -6.47 -15.59 6.97
C SER A 61 -7.61 -14.64 7.31
N ALA A 62 -7.37 -13.59 8.09
CA ALA A 62 -8.43 -12.62 8.35
C ALA A 62 -8.65 -11.67 7.16
N ALA A 63 -7.65 -11.36 6.35
CA ALA A 63 -7.84 -10.67 5.07
C ALA A 63 -8.72 -11.48 4.10
N GLU A 64 -8.56 -12.80 4.04
CA GLU A 64 -9.43 -13.69 3.25
C GLU A 64 -10.89 -13.57 3.70
N GLU A 65 -11.14 -13.58 5.01
CA GLU A 65 -12.47 -13.38 5.57
C GLU A 65 -13.05 -11.99 5.24
N TRP A 66 -12.23 -10.94 5.34
CA TRP A 66 -12.64 -9.59 4.99
C TRP A 66 -12.90 -9.44 3.49
N LEU A 67 -12.16 -10.12 2.63
CA LEU A 67 -12.42 -10.11 1.19
C LEU A 67 -13.67 -10.91 0.83
N ARG A 68 -13.90 -12.03 1.51
CA ARG A 68 -15.06 -12.90 1.33
C ARG A 68 -16.37 -12.21 1.71
N THR A 69 -16.36 -11.46 2.81
CA THR A 69 -17.55 -10.76 3.33
C THR A 69 -17.81 -9.40 2.68
N ALA A 70 -16.91 -8.92 1.81
CA ALA A 70 -17.07 -7.64 1.11
C ALA A 70 -18.13 -7.67 -0.01
N GLY A 71 -18.53 -8.86 -0.48
CA GLY A 71 -19.48 -8.99 -1.59
C GLY A 71 -19.03 -8.23 -2.84
N ASP A 72 -19.90 -7.35 -3.34
CA ASP A 72 -19.73 -6.53 -4.55
C ASP A 72 -19.09 -5.16 -4.27
N MET A 73 -18.65 -4.88 -3.04
CA MET A 73 -17.90 -3.67 -2.74
C MET A 73 -16.60 -3.62 -3.54
N LYS A 74 -16.17 -2.40 -3.87
CA LYS A 74 -14.82 -2.13 -4.37
C LYS A 74 -13.79 -2.50 -3.30
N LYS A 75 -12.74 -3.23 -3.64
CA LYS A 75 -11.75 -3.73 -2.68
C LYS A 75 -10.40 -3.07 -2.92
N PHE A 76 -9.91 -2.36 -1.92
CA PHE A 76 -8.59 -1.73 -1.94
C PHE A 76 -7.71 -2.33 -0.84
N VAL A 77 -6.50 -2.75 -1.21
CA VAL A 77 -5.55 -3.34 -0.25
C VAL A 77 -4.30 -2.50 -0.19
N PHE A 78 -3.82 -2.22 1.02
CA PHE A 78 -2.66 -1.38 1.29
C PHE A 78 -1.62 -2.17 2.07
N ILE A 79 -0.41 -2.21 1.54
CA ILE A 79 0.77 -2.83 2.16
C ILE A 79 1.96 -1.90 2.00
N HIS A 80 3.01 -2.05 2.82
CA HIS A 80 4.21 -1.24 2.62
C HIS A 80 5.12 -1.82 1.53
N ARG A 81 5.54 -3.08 1.66
CA ARG A 81 6.53 -3.70 0.77
C ARG A 81 5.85 -4.34 -0.44
N PRO A 82 6.26 -4.05 -1.69
CA PRO A 82 5.60 -4.63 -2.87
C PRO A 82 5.80 -6.16 -2.97
N PRO A 83 4.95 -6.88 -3.73
CA PRO A 83 5.13 -8.31 -4.00
C PRO A 83 6.33 -8.63 -4.88
N ALA A 84 7.01 -9.76 -4.62
CA ALA A 84 8.15 -10.22 -5.43
C ALA A 84 7.74 -10.84 -6.78
N GLU A 85 6.47 -11.24 -6.94
CA GLU A 85 5.95 -11.79 -8.20
C GLU A 85 5.96 -10.75 -9.33
N ILE A 86 5.98 -9.47 -8.98
CA ILE A 86 6.14 -8.38 -9.93
C ILE A 86 7.64 -8.16 -10.13
N GLU A 87 8.21 -8.83 -11.13
CA GLU A 87 9.66 -9.00 -11.31
C GLU A 87 10.45 -7.70 -11.24
N LYS A 88 9.94 -6.62 -11.84
CA LYS A 88 10.58 -5.30 -11.81
C LYS A 88 10.70 -4.67 -10.40
N TRP A 89 9.98 -5.20 -9.41
CA TRP A 89 10.04 -4.77 -8.01
C TRP A 89 10.79 -5.76 -7.11
N ALA A 90 11.08 -6.97 -7.60
CA ALA A 90 11.61 -8.09 -6.80
C ALA A 90 12.94 -7.78 -6.10
N TYR A 91 13.76 -6.87 -6.65
CA TYR A 91 15.03 -6.46 -6.05
C TYR A 91 14.86 -5.74 -4.69
N HIS A 92 13.67 -5.17 -4.42
CA HIS A 92 13.37 -4.45 -3.19
C HIS A 92 11.91 -4.67 -2.75
N SER A 93 11.49 -5.93 -2.77
CA SER A 93 10.14 -6.38 -2.40
C SER A 93 10.12 -7.12 -1.05
N MET A 94 8.93 -7.55 -0.62
CA MET A 94 8.82 -8.63 0.37
C MET A 94 9.28 -9.98 -0.25
N PRO A 95 9.68 -10.99 0.55
CA PRO A 95 10.14 -12.28 0.03
C PRO A 95 9.03 -13.09 -0.66
N TYR A 96 9.39 -13.93 -1.66
CA TYR A 96 8.47 -14.82 -2.38
C TYR A 96 7.55 -15.66 -1.47
N ARG A 97 8.07 -16.18 -0.35
CA ARG A 97 7.28 -16.96 0.61
C ARG A 97 6.11 -16.19 1.23
N MET A 98 6.20 -14.86 1.30
CA MET A 98 5.13 -13.98 1.78
C MET A 98 4.27 -13.46 0.64
N SER A 99 4.89 -13.13 -0.51
CA SER A 99 4.20 -12.48 -1.61
C SER A 99 3.35 -13.44 -2.46
N ARG A 100 3.76 -14.70 -2.63
CA ARG A 100 2.98 -15.72 -3.37
C ARG A 100 1.59 -15.95 -2.79
N PRO A 101 1.41 -16.26 -1.48
CA PRO A 101 0.09 -16.47 -0.92
C PRO A 101 -0.75 -15.17 -0.95
N PHE A 102 -0.11 -14.02 -0.75
CA PHE A 102 -0.78 -12.71 -0.83
C PHE A 102 -1.33 -12.43 -2.23
N THR A 103 -0.51 -12.50 -3.27
CA THR A 103 -0.93 -12.21 -4.65
C THR A 103 -1.98 -13.20 -5.14
N LYS A 104 -1.88 -14.48 -4.75
CA LYS A 104 -2.94 -15.48 -5.01
C LYS A 104 -4.27 -15.05 -4.39
N LEU A 105 -4.27 -14.58 -3.14
CA LEU A 105 -5.47 -14.12 -2.45
C LEU A 105 -6.09 -12.89 -3.14
N MET A 106 -5.26 -11.91 -3.54
CA MET A 106 -5.74 -10.72 -4.24
C MET A 106 -6.47 -11.09 -5.54
N SER A 107 -5.90 -12.02 -6.31
CA SER A 107 -6.47 -12.52 -7.56
C SER A 107 -7.75 -13.33 -7.34
N GLN A 108 -7.76 -14.21 -6.33
CA GLN A 108 -8.91 -15.05 -5.97
C GLN A 108 -10.17 -14.21 -5.69
N TYR A 109 -10.01 -13.10 -4.96
CA TYR A 109 -11.11 -12.23 -4.58
C TYR A 109 -11.31 -11.02 -5.49
N LYS A 110 -10.55 -10.94 -6.59
CA LYS A 110 -10.63 -9.87 -7.60
C LYS A 110 -10.55 -8.48 -6.97
N VAL A 111 -9.51 -8.26 -6.16
CA VAL A 111 -9.23 -6.95 -5.56
C VAL A 111 -9.12 -5.87 -6.65
N ASP A 112 -9.78 -4.73 -6.46
CA ASP A 112 -9.80 -3.69 -7.49
C ASP A 112 -8.47 -2.96 -7.61
N HIS A 113 -7.73 -2.77 -6.51
CA HIS A 113 -6.39 -2.19 -6.56
C HIS A 113 -5.56 -2.50 -5.31
N VAL A 114 -4.25 -2.67 -5.50
CA VAL A 114 -3.29 -2.80 -4.39
C VAL A 114 -2.30 -1.64 -4.41
N PHE A 115 -2.16 -0.95 -3.28
CA PHE A 115 -1.21 0.15 -3.10
C PHE A 115 -0.04 -0.27 -2.22
N CYS A 116 1.15 0.10 -2.68
CA CYS A 116 2.43 -0.20 -2.05
C CYS A 116 3.28 1.06 -1.88
N GLY A 117 4.23 1.00 -0.95
CA GLY A 117 5.31 1.96 -0.79
C GLY A 117 6.67 1.29 -0.94
N HIS A 118 7.53 1.49 0.06
CA HIS A 118 8.87 0.91 0.23
C HIS A 118 9.92 1.32 -0.83
N ILE A 119 9.64 1.11 -2.11
CA ILE A 119 10.48 1.59 -3.21
C ILE A 119 10.15 3.07 -3.40
N HIS A 120 11.12 3.95 -3.15
CA HIS A 120 10.93 5.40 -3.27
C HIS A 120 10.86 5.85 -4.74
N ALA A 121 9.77 5.51 -5.42
CA ALA A 121 9.46 5.84 -6.80
C ALA A 121 7.95 5.72 -7.05
N TYR A 122 7.50 6.13 -8.22
CA TYR A 122 6.20 5.78 -8.79
C TYR A 122 6.37 4.61 -9.77
N SER A 123 5.57 3.55 -9.62
CA SER A 123 5.51 2.47 -10.61
C SER A 123 4.17 1.73 -10.53
N THR A 124 3.59 1.41 -11.68
CA THR A 124 2.36 0.59 -11.77
C THR A 124 2.65 -0.78 -12.37
N ALA A 125 1.88 -1.80 -12.06
CA ALA A 125 1.95 -3.10 -12.72
C ALA A 125 0.59 -3.79 -12.65
N THR A 126 0.35 -4.76 -13.53
CA THR A 126 -0.78 -5.68 -13.42
C THR A 126 -0.23 -7.08 -13.23
N TYR A 127 -0.69 -7.79 -12.21
CA TYR A 127 -0.30 -9.16 -11.95
C TYR A 127 -1.55 -10.00 -11.70
N GLN A 128 -1.71 -11.07 -12.49
CA GLN A 128 -2.89 -11.95 -12.45
C GLN A 128 -4.23 -11.19 -12.54
N GLY A 129 -4.27 -10.13 -13.35
CA GLY A 129 -5.45 -9.29 -13.55
C GLY A 129 -5.68 -8.21 -12.48
N ILE A 130 -4.86 -8.18 -11.42
CA ILE A 130 -4.98 -7.19 -10.34
C ILE A 130 -4.00 -6.03 -10.59
N PRO A 131 -4.46 -4.76 -10.58
CA PRO A 131 -3.57 -3.61 -10.69
C PRO A 131 -2.90 -3.30 -9.34
N TYR A 132 -1.60 -3.02 -9.41
CA TYR A 132 -0.74 -2.64 -8.30
C TYR A 132 -0.10 -1.29 -8.57
N THR A 133 0.10 -0.49 -7.53
CA THR A 133 0.81 0.80 -7.64
C THR A 133 1.75 1.00 -6.46
N ILE A 134 3.02 1.24 -6.78
CA ILE A 134 3.99 1.83 -5.86
C ILE A 134 3.83 3.35 -5.92
N THR A 135 3.59 3.97 -4.76
CA THR A 135 3.50 5.43 -4.58
C THR A 135 4.47 5.92 -3.50
N GLY A 136 5.77 5.58 -3.64
CA GLY A 136 6.81 5.87 -2.65
C GLY A 136 7.45 7.27 -2.73
N GLY A 137 6.80 8.23 -3.37
CA GLY A 137 7.35 9.57 -3.64
C GLY A 137 7.13 10.62 -2.54
N GLY A 138 6.85 10.21 -1.30
CA GLY A 138 6.41 11.11 -0.21
C GLY A 138 7.49 11.97 0.45
N GLY A 139 8.75 11.95 -0.04
CA GLY A 139 9.81 12.83 0.47
C GLY A 139 11.14 12.16 0.84
N GLY A 140 11.23 10.83 0.83
CA GLY A 140 12.48 10.10 1.00
C GLY A 140 13.37 10.13 -0.27
N PRO A 141 14.69 9.88 -0.17
CA PRO A 141 15.57 9.83 -1.34
C PRO A 141 15.07 8.84 -2.39
N LEU A 142 14.94 9.29 -3.63
CA LEU A 142 14.31 8.53 -4.72
C LEU A 142 15.26 7.50 -5.33
N HIS A 143 14.72 6.32 -5.67
CA HIS A 143 15.44 5.35 -6.50
C HIS A 143 15.59 5.90 -7.92
N GLN A 144 16.80 5.88 -8.48
CA GLN A 144 17.10 6.50 -9.78
C GLN A 144 16.74 5.63 -10.99
N TYR A 145 16.46 4.33 -10.79
CA TYR A 145 16.24 3.37 -11.87
C TYR A 145 14.84 3.39 -12.51
N PHE A 146 13.97 4.32 -12.10
CA PHE A 146 12.60 4.42 -12.61
C PHE A 146 12.41 5.55 -13.63
N GLY A 147 13.50 6.20 -14.03
CA GLY A 147 13.51 7.32 -14.98
C GLY A 147 12.79 8.56 -14.45
N GLU A 148 12.81 9.66 -15.19
CA GLU A 148 12.22 10.94 -14.75
C GLU A 148 10.72 10.82 -14.39
N LYS A 149 10.00 9.90 -15.04
CA LYS A 149 8.57 9.65 -14.79
C LYS A 149 8.30 8.76 -13.58
N GLY A 150 9.26 8.01 -13.06
CA GLY A 150 9.05 7.19 -11.86
C GLY A 150 9.82 7.72 -10.65
N SER A 151 11.03 8.22 -10.88
CA SER A 151 11.91 8.83 -9.89
C SER A 151 11.51 10.28 -9.63
N SER A 152 10.30 10.51 -9.10
CA SER A 152 9.81 11.84 -8.74
C SER A 152 9.08 11.86 -7.41
N PHE A 153 9.11 13.00 -6.72
CA PHE A 153 8.21 13.25 -5.61
C PHE A 153 6.77 13.41 -6.12
N HIS A 154 5.81 12.76 -5.47
CA HIS A 154 4.44 12.73 -5.93
C HIS A 154 3.48 12.26 -4.83
N TYR A 155 2.20 12.45 -5.11
CA TYR A 155 1.10 11.70 -4.50
C TYR A 155 0.14 11.24 -5.61
N VAL A 156 -0.76 10.32 -5.28
CA VAL A 156 -1.82 9.89 -6.19
C VAL A 156 -3.18 10.33 -5.65
N MET A 157 -4.04 10.85 -6.52
CA MET A 157 -5.46 11.02 -6.24
C MET A 157 -6.20 9.86 -6.88
N VAL A 158 -7.16 9.29 -6.16
CA VAL A 158 -7.93 8.14 -6.60
C VAL A 158 -9.41 8.48 -6.48
N ASP A 159 -10.06 8.62 -7.63
CA ASP A 159 -11.50 8.87 -7.71
C ASP A 159 -12.21 7.54 -7.95
N VAL A 160 -13.12 7.19 -7.03
CA VAL A 160 -13.84 5.91 -7.03
C VAL A 160 -15.28 6.14 -7.46
N TYR A 161 -15.61 5.63 -8.64
CA TYR A 161 -16.96 5.65 -9.20
C TYR A 161 -17.57 4.23 -9.15
N PRO A 162 -18.90 4.09 -9.28
CA PRO A 162 -19.52 2.77 -9.25
C PRO A 162 -18.98 1.80 -10.32
N GLN A 163 -18.64 2.30 -11.52
CA GLN A 163 -18.17 1.46 -12.64
C GLN A 163 -16.67 1.60 -12.96
N LYS A 164 -15.96 2.58 -12.40
CA LYS A 164 -14.55 2.84 -12.73
C LYS A 164 -13.76 3.39 -11.54
N ILE A 165 -12.45 3.19 -11.58
CA ILE A 165 -11.49 3.82 -10.67
C ILE A 165 -10.56 4.65 -11.54
N GLU A 166 -10.42 5.94 -11.23
CA GLU A 166 -9.50 6.84 -11.92
C GLU A 166 -8.36 7.24 -11.00
N MET A 167 -7.13 7.14 -11.51
CA MET A 167 -5.94 7.47 -10.74
C MET A 167 -5.18 8.61 -11.43
N ILE A 168 -4.97 9.68 -10.68
CA ILE A 168 -4.24 10.86 -11.13
C ILE A 168 -2.92 10.92 -10.37
N LEU A 169 -1.81 10.85 -11.09
CA LEU A 169 -0.48 11.08 -10.53
C LEU A 169 -0.20 12.58 -10.46
N VAL A 170 -0.05 13.12 -9.25
CA VAL A 170 0.33 14.53 -9.04
C VAL A 170 1.79 14.60 -8.65
N ARG A 171 2.62 15.18 -9.53
CA ARG A 171 4.05 15.35 -9.29
C ARG A 171 4.32 16.65 -8.55
N LEU A 172 5.19 16.56 -7.55
CA LEU A 172 5.68 17.72 -6.81
C LEU A 172 6.93 18.25 -7.50
N VAL A 173 6.88 19.51 -7.91
CA VAL A 173 8.05 20.21 -8.45
C VAL A 173 8.74 20.89 -7.26
N PRO A 174 10.05 20.64 -7.03
CA PRO A 174 10.78 21.36 -6.00
C PRO A 174 10.65 22.86 -6.25
N LEU A 175 10.28 23.62 -5.23
CA LEU A 175 10.37 25.08 -5.29
C LEU A 175 11.85 25.42 -5.57
N LYS A 176 12.10 26.18 -6.64
CA LYS A 176 13.43 26.78 -6.82
C LYS A 176 13.69 27.59 -5.56
N LYS A 177 14.77 27.28 -4.84
CA LYS A 177 15.25 28.19 -3.80
C LYS A 177 15.55 29.51 -4.50
N GLU A 178 14.80 30.55 -4.18
CA GLU A 178 15.24 31.91 -4.47
C GLU A 178 16.61 32.09 -3.80
N LYS A 179 17.57 32.57 -4.59
CA LYS A 179 18.94 32.80 -4.13
C LYS A 179 19.01 34.06 -3.28
#